data_AF-A0A6N7ZJY1-F1
#
_entry.id   AF-A0A6N7ZJY1-F1
#
_cell.length_a   1.000
_cell.length_b   1.000
_cell.length_c   1.000
_cell.angle_alpha   90.00
_cell.angle_beta   90.00
_cell.angle_gamma   90.00
#
_symmetry.space_group_name_H-M   'P 1'
#
loop_
_entity.id
_entity.type
_entity.pdbx_description
1 polymer ?
#
loop_
_entity_poly.entity_id
_entity_poly.type
_entity_poly.pdbx_seq_one_letter_code
_entity_poly.pdbx_strand_id
1 'polypeptide(L)'
;MEGLFSAVELHDPAADDDARAGFRLERLEVLNWGTFDQRVWAFDLDGRNALLTGDIGSGKSTIVDAVTTLLVPSHRISYNKAAGAGARERSLRSYVAGHYKSERDEATGTTRHVGLRERGTYSVVLGRFSNRGFDQEVTLAQVFWLAQGQAGQPDRFFVTADRPLTITEDFAGFGGDVAALRRRLRESGAQVRDHFPEYGRDFRRLLGIPSEQAMDLFHQTVSMKSVGDLGEFVREHMLEPFDADRWTDRLVAHFDDLTSAHDAVVRATAQIERLAPLLADCDAHDALGERAAALVARRDALRAFTASRRVADLDGLIGALDERVADGEARRRRVGDELGVLAAERQRLELERAGHGGDRLAAIEGEVARREVERAARERRVAQLAGYAAAAGL
;
A
#
# COMPACT_ATOMS: atom_id res chain seq x y z
N MET A 1 -23.38 27.67 16.30
CA MET A 1 -24.28 27.50 15.13
C MET A 1 -23.82 28.56 14.13
N GLU A 2 -22.75 28.25 13.40
CA GLU A 2 -22.20 29.11 12.37
C GLU A 2 -23.12 29.03 11.16
N GLY A 3 -23.68 30.17 10.75
CA GLY A 3 -24.60 30.25 9.62
C GLY A 3 -23.88 29.87 8.33
N LEU A 4 -24.57 29.09 7.50
CA LEU A 4 -24.12 28.51 6.23
C LEU A 4 -23.79 29.54 5.12
N PHE A 5 -23.76 30.84 5.44
CA PHE A 5 -23.43 31.93 4.53
C PHE A 5 -22.49 32.91 5.25
N SER A 6 -21.21 32.88 4.86
CA SER A 6 -20.25 33.95 5.18
C SER A 6 -20.77 35.27 4.65
N ALA A 7 -20.65 36.34 5.45
CA ALA A 7 -21.04 37.71 5.13
C ALA A 7 -20.17 38.33 4.02
N VAL A 8 -20.21 37.73 2.83
CA VAL A 8 -19.76 38.37 1.60
C VAL A 8 -20.79 39.45 1.27
N GLU A 9 -20.42 40.67 1.65
CA GLU A 9 -20.68 41.89 0.89
C GLU A 9 -22.14 42.39 0.86
N LEU A 10 -22.68 42.72 2.03
CA LEU A 10 -23.62 43.83 2.11
C LEU A 10 -22.83 45.14 1.98
N HIS A 11 -23.08 45.82 0.87
CA HIS A 11 -22.48 47.07 0.41
C HIS A 11 -22.39 48.15 1.51
N ASP A 12 -21.19 48.47 1.98
CA ASP A 12 -20.91 49.65 2.82
C ASP A 12 -20.29 50.75 1.94
N PRO A 13 -21.02 51.81 1.59
CA PRO A 13 -20.54 52.86 0.70
C PRO A 13 -19.41 53.72 1.30
N ALA A 14 -19.12 53.64 2.61
CA ALA A 14 -18.06 54.41 3.25
C ALA A 14 -16.71 53.64 3.37
N ALA A 15 -16.73 52.31 3.26
CA ALA A 15 -15.53 51.47 3.32
C ALA A 15 -14.79 51.33 1.97
N ASP A 16 -15.28 52.02 0.92
CA ASP A 16 -15.18 51.60 -0.47
C ASP A 16 -14.11 52.34 -1.31
N ASP A 17 -13.18 53.07 -0.67
CA ASP A 17 -12.15 53.83 -1.38
C ASP A 17 -10.78 53.12 -1.48
N ASP A 18 -10.43 52.20 -0.57
CA ASP A 18 -9.06 51.64 -0.51
C ASP A 18 -8.98 50.11 -0.23
N ALA A 19 -10.09 49.44 0.11
CA ALA A 19 -10.10 48.03 0.51
C ALA A 19 -10.71 47.06 -0.52
N ARG A 20 -10.91 47.51 -1.77
CA ARG A 20 -11.49 46.66 -2.83
C ARG A 20 -10.50 45.58 -3.24
N ALA A 21 -10.73 44.34 -2.81
CA ALA A 21 -9.97 43.19 -3.28
C ALA A 21 -10.27 42.88 -4.75
N GLY A 22 -9.24 42.47 -5.49
CA GLY A 22 -9.33 42.01 -6.87
C GLY A 22 -8.86 43.03 -7.90
N PHE A 23 -8.47 42.54 -9.08
CA PHE A 23 -8.00 43.39 -10.16
C PHE A 23 -9.14 44.12 -10.85
N ARG A 24 -8.99 45.44 -10.97
CA ARG A 24 -9.97 46.34 -11.60
C ARG A 24 -9.31 47.16 -12.68
N LEU A 25 -10.02 47.43 -13.77
CA LEU A 25 -9.49 48.27 -14.85
C LEU A 25 -9.36 49.71 -14.32
N GLU A 26 -8.13 50.15 -14.12
CA GLU A 26 -7.77 51.47 -13.62
C GLU A 26 -7.76 52.49 -14.75
N ARG A 27 -7.20 52.10 -15.89
CA ARG A 27 -7.02 52.97 -17.04
C ARG A 27 -7.05 52.18 -18.35
N LEU A 28 -7.73 52.72 -19.34
CA LEU A 28 -7.75 52.19 -20.71
C LEU A 28 -7.12 53.21 -21.65
N GLU A 29 -6.12 52.80 -22.43
CA GLU A 29 -5.51 53.62 -23.46
C GLU A 29 -5.72 52.99 -24.84
N VAL A 30 -6.09 53.81 -25.81
CA VAL A 30 -6.23 53.39 -27.20
C VAL A 30 -5.50 54.36 -28.13
N LEU A 31 -4.80 53.79 -29.11
CA LEU A 31 -4.15 54.50 -30.20
C LEU A 31 -4.60 53.87 -31.51
N ASN A 32 -5.07 54.70 -32.44
CA ASN A 32 -5.44 54.28 -33.78
C ASN A 32 -6.46 53.12 -33.77
N TRP A 33 -7.53 53.23 -32.99
CA TRP A 33 -8.57 52.20 -32.84
C TRP A 33 -9.96 52.72 -33.25
N GLY A 34 -10.57 52.14 -34.29
CA GLY A 34 -11.85 52.58 -34.83
C GLY A 34 -11.80 54.03 -35.30
N THR A 35 -12.62 54.90 -34.73
CA THR A 35 -12.63 56.35 -35.00
C THR A 35 -11.59 57.14 -34.19
N PHE A 36 -10.94 56.54 -33.20
CA PHE A 36 -9.88 57.18 -32.42
C PHE A 36 -8.58 57.16 -33.21
N ASP A 37 -8.06 58.33 -33.58
CA ASP A 37 -6.92 58.45 -34.50
C ASP A 37 -5.88 59.48 -34.03
N GLN A 38 -4.64 59.34 -34.54
CA GLN A 38 -3.49 60.24 -34.44
C GLN A 38 -2.90 60.51 -33.04
N ARG A 39 -3.67 60.34 -31.97
CA ARG A 39 -3.23 60.55 -30.59
C ARG A 39 -3.62 59.38 -29.69
N VAL A 40 -2.94 59.29 -28.56
CA VAL A 40 -3.30 58.38 -27.48
C VAL A 40 -4.52 58.94 -26.77
N TRP A 41 -5.58 58.15 -26.68
CA TRP A 41 -6.78 58.45 -25.92
C TRP A 41 -6.76 57.61 -24.66
N ALA A 42 -6.67 58.27 -23.50
CA ALA A 42 -6.68 57.63 -22.20
C ALA A 42 -8.04 57.86 -21.51
N PHE A 43 -8.55 56.81 -20.88
CA PHE A 43 -9.75 56.81 -20.07
C PHE A 43 -9.36 56.34 -18.67
N ASP A 44 -9.31 57.26 -17.72
CA ASP A 44 -9.06 56.98 -16.31
C ASP A 44 -10.40 56.56 -15.67
N LEU A 45 -10.47 55.29 -15.25
CA LEU A 45 -11.67 54.67 -14.66
C LEU A 45 -11.53 54.53 -13.14
N ASP A 46 -10.31 54.65 -12.61
CA ASP A 46 -9.97 54.56 -11.19
C ASP A 46 -10.48 53.28 -10.50
N GLY A 47 -10.65 52.19 -11.27
CA GLY A 47 -11.21 50.94 -10.77
C GLY A 47 -12.69 51.02 -10.37
N ARG A 48 -13.41 52.07 -10.83
CA ARG A 48 -14.82 52.34 -10.52
C ARG A 48 -15.73 52.00 -11.70
N ASN A 49 -17.04 52.07 -11.45
CA ASN A 49 -18.04 51.98 -12.50
C ASN A 49 -18.00 53.24 -13.37
N ALA A 50 -17.90 53.09 -14.69
CA ALA A 50 -17.92 54.19 -15.63
C ALA A 50 -19.15 54.11 -16.56
N LEU A 51 -19.77 55.26 -16.79
CA LEU A 51 -20.91 55.40 -17.69
C LEU A 51 -20.47 56.09 -18.99
N LEU A 52 -20.55 55.37 -20.11
CA LEU A 52 -20.26 55.92 -21.43
C LEU A 52 -21.54 56.49 -22.06
N THR A 53 -21.63 57.82 -22.18
CA THR A 53 -22.77 58.54 -22.77
C THR A 53 -22.38 59.25 -24.07
N GLY A 54 -23.37 59.62 -24.88
CA GLY A 54 -23.20 60.37 -26.13
C GLY A 54 -24.08 59.85 -27.27
N ASP A 55 -24.03 60.52 -28.42
CA ASP A 55 -24.89 60.22 -29.58
C ASP A 55 -24.47 58.94 -30.33
N ILE A 56 -25.38 58.42 -31.16
CA ILE A 56 -25.07 57.29 -32.04
C ILE A 56 -23.89 57.67 -32.95
N GLY A 57 -22.87 56.81 -33.01
CA GLY A 57 -21.65 57.08 -33.77
C GLY A 57 -20.53 57.81 -33.00
N SER A 58 -20.74 58.17 -31.73
CA SER A 58 -19.73 58.87 -30.91
C SER A 58 -18.53 58.00 -30.47
N GLY A 59 -18.48 56.72 -30.85
CA GLY A 59 -17.38 55.82 -30.49
C GLY A 59 -17.55 55.03 -29.18
N LYS A 60 -18.70 55.12 -28.48
CA LYS A 60 -18.97 54.32 -27.26
C LYS A 60 -18.74 52.83 -27.45
N SER A 61 -19.38 52.25 -28.47
CA SER A 61 -19.23 50.83 -28.79
C SER A 61 -17.80 50.47 -29.19
N THR A 62 -17.06 51.42 -29.79
CA THR A 62 -15.64 51.26 -30.15
C THR A 62 -14.75 51.08 -28.92
N ILE A 63 -15.05 51.79 -27.82
CA ILE A 63 -14.35 51.64 -26.53
C ILE A 63 -14.69 50.28 -25.90
N VAL A 64 -15.96 49.90 -25.87
CA VAL A 64 -16.40 48.58 -25.35
C VAL A 64 -15.77 47.43 -26.15
N ASP A 65 -15.74 47.57 -27.47
CA ASP A 65 -15.07 46.62 -28.37
C ASP A 65 -13.56 46.57 -28.11
N ALA A 66 -12.91 47.67 -27.68
CA ALA A 66 -11.49 47.68 -27.31
C ALA A 66 -11.24 46.82 -26.06
N VAL A 67 -12.05 47.00 -25.01
CA VAL A 67 -11.98 46.20 -23.77
C VAL A 67 -12.27 44.73 -24.08
N THR A 68 -13.29 44.45 -24.90
CA THR A 68 -13.63 43.09 -25.31
C THR A 68 -12.48 42.44 -26.10
N THR A 69 -11.86 43.20 -27.00
CA THR A 69 -10.69 42.75 -27.78
C THR A 69 -9.52 42.40 -26.88
N LEU A 70 -9.29 43.18 -25.81
CA LEU A 70 -8.21 42.96 -24.85
C LEU A 70 -8.33 41.62 -24.12
N LEU A 71 -9.56 41.17 -23.84
CA LEU A 71 -9.86 40.05 -22.95
C LEU A 71 -10.37 38.78 -23.66
N VAL A 72 -10.86 38.89 -24.89
CA VAL A 72 -11.52 37.78 -25.61
C VAL A 72 -10.81 37.48 -26.94
N PRO A 73 -10.70 36.22 -27.38
CA PRO A 73 -10.10 35.89 -28.67
C PRO A 73 -10.83 36.53 -29.85
N SER A 74 -10.11 37.17 -30.78
CA SER A 74 -10.67 37.93 -31.90
C SER A 74 -11.62 37.17 -32.84
N HIS A 75 -11.57 35.84 -32.87
CA HIS A 75 -12.46 35.00 -33.69
C HIS A 75 -13.81 34.71 -33.01
N ARG A 76 -13.90 34.86 -31.69
CA ARG A 76 -15.15 34.72 -30.92
C ARG A 76 -15.93 36.04 -30.83
N ILE A 77 -15.24 37.17 -31.00
CA ILE A 77 -15.82 38.50 -30.87
C ILE A 77 -16.75 38.82 -32.05
N SER A 78 -17.98 39.18 -31.73
CA SER A 78 -18.89 39.86 -32.65
C SER A 78 -18.85 41.36 -32.37
N TYR A 79 -18.05 42.08 -33.15
CA TYR A 79 -17.86 43.53 -32.97
C TYR A 79 -19.15 44.31 -33.21
N ASN A 80 -19.34 45.42 -32.47
CA ASN A 80 -20.50 46.32 -32.58
C ASN A 80 -21.86 45.68 -32.21
N LYS A 81 -21.85 44.54 -31.50
CA LYS A 81 -23.07 43.85 -31.06
C LYS A 81 -23.87 44.67 -30.04
N ALA A 82 -23.20 45.48 -29.22
CA ALA A 82 -23.83 46.43 -28.30
C ALA A 82 -24.70 47.51 -28.99
N ALA A 83 -24.46 47.78 -30.28
CA ALA A 83 -25.25 48.75 -31.07
C ALA A 83 -26.34 48.09 -31.95
N GLY A 84 -26.51 46.76 -31.89
CA GLY A 84 -27.57 46.05 -32.61
C GLY A 84 -27.29 45.70 -34.08
N ALA A 85 -26.04 45.81 -34.54
CA ALA A 85 -25.66 45.42 -35.91
C ALA A 85 -25.53 43.89 -36.05
N GLY A 86 -25.88 43.36 -37.23
CA GLY A 86 -25.66 41.95 -37.58
C GLY A 86 -24.16 41.60 -37.68
N ALA A 87 -23.82 40.32 -37.47
CA ALA A 87 -22.46 39.78 -37.29
C ALA A 87 -21.45 39.99 -38.45
N ARG A 88 -21.75 40.81 -39.46
CA ARG A 88 -20.93 40.99 -40.68
C ARG A 88 -20.53 42.43 -41.01
N GLU A 89 -20.96 43.44 -40.25
CA GLU A 89 -20.68 44.84 -40.64
C GLU A 89 -19.27 45.33 -40.26
N ARG A 90 -18.66 44.80 -39.19
CA ARG A 90 -17.35 45.26 -38.71
C ARG A 90 -16.43 44.09 -38.36
N SER A 91 -15.17 44.22 -38.74
CA SER A 91 -14.10 43.25 -38.47
C SER A 91 -12.96 43.93 -37.72
N LEU A 92 -12.07 43.15 -37.09
CA LEU A 92 -10.84 43.67 -36.48
C LEU A 92 -10.07 44.58 -37.45
N ARG A 93 -9.98 44.18 -38.72
CA ARG A 93 -9.36 45.00 -39.78
C ARG A 93 -10.04 46.37 -39.92
N SER A 94 -11.37 46.44 -39.84
CA SER A 94 -12.11 47.71 -39.93
C SER A 94 -11.77 48.66 -38.78
N TYR A 95 -11.53 48.14 -37.57
CA TYR A 95 -11.09 48.95 -36.42
C TYR A 95 -9.65 49.42 -36.58
N VAL A 96 -8.74 48.56 -37.04
CA VAL A 96 -7.31 48.90 -37.26
C VAL A 96 -7.12 49.85 -38.44
N ALA A 97 -7.87 49.70 -39.53
CA ALA A 97 -7.82 50.60 -40.70
C ALA A 97 -8.65 51.89 -40.51
N GLY A 98 -9.52 51.94 -39.50
CA GLY A 98 -10.36 53.09 -39.19
C GLY A 98 -11.43 53.34 -40.26
N HIS A 99 -12.09 52.28 -40.74
CA HIS A 99 -13.16 52.43 -41.74
C HIS A 99 -14.34 53.23 -41.14
N TYR A 100 -14.61 54.41 -41.69
CA TYR A 100 -15.68 55.29 -41.20
C TYR A 100 -16.75 55.59 -42.26
N LYS A 101 -16.45 55.38 -43.55
CA LYS A 101 -17.38 55.59 -44.67
C LYS A 101 -17.25 54.47 -45.70
N SER A 102 -18.37 54.01 -46.23
CA SER A 102 -18.42 53.10 -47.38
C SER A 102 -18.75 53.94 -48.61
N GLU A 103 -17.89 53.93 -49.61
CA GLU A 103 -18.10 54.61 -50.87
C GLU A 103 -18.34 53.56 -51.96
N ARG A 104 -19.46 53.71 -52.68
CA ARG A 104 -19.77 52.81 -53.79
C ARG A 104 -19.16 53.40 -55.04
N ASP A 105 -18.22 52.69 -55.63
CA ASP A 105 -17.58 53.11 -56.87
C ASP A 105 -18.58 52.93 -58.02
N GLU A 106 -19.08 54.04 -58.56
CA GLU A 106 -20.11 54.07 -59.60
C GLU A 106 -19.64 53.40 -60.91
N ALA A 107 -18.33 53.31 -61.14
CA ALA A 107 -17.75 52.70 -62.35
C ALA A 107 -17.66 51.17 -62.26
N THR A 108 -17.46 50.61 -61.06
CA THR A 108 -17.23 49.17 -60.86
C THR A 108 -18.36 48.47 -60.11
N GLY A 109 -19.30 49.22 -59.53
CA GLY A 109 -20.38 48.71 -58.69
C GLY A 109 -19.92 48.14 -57.34
N THR A 110 -18.61 48.15 -57.07
CA THR A 110 -18.01 47.59 -55.86
C THR A 110 -18.03 48.62 -54.72
N THR A 111 -18.28 48.14 -53.50
CA THR A 111 -18.26 48.98 -52.29
C THR A 111 -16.85 49.01 -51.74
N ARG A 112 -16.21 50.18 -51.72
CA ARG A 112 -14.88 50.40 -51.14
C ARG A 112 -15.01 51.16 -49.82
N HIS A 113 -14.44 50.60 -48.75
CA HIS A 113 -14.40 51.29 -47.46
C HIS A 113 -13.24 52.31 -47.45
N VAL A 114 -13.55 53.56 -47.07
CA VAL A 114 -12.55 54.62 -46.84
C VAL A 114 -12.10 54.53 -45.38
N GLY A 115 -10.83 54.21 -45.19
CA GLY A 115 -10.18 54.17 -43.88
C GLY A 115 -9.56 55.51 -43.52
N LEU A 116 -9.56 55.85 -42.23
CA LEU A 116 -8.85 57.01 -41.67
C LEU A 116 -7.33 56.88 -41.77
N ARG A 117 -6.81 55.65 -41.90
CA ARG A 117 -5.38 55.36 -41.75
C ARG A 117 -4.74 54.88 -43.04
N GLU A 118 -3.56 55.40 -43.31
CA GLU A 118 -2.69 54.96 -44.39
C GLU A 118 -2.00 53.63 -44.03
N ARG A 119 -1.52 52.91 -45.05
CA ARG A 119 -0.88 51.60 -44.88
C ARG A 119 0.49 51.78 -44.21
N GLY A 120 0.72 51.12 -43.08
CA GLY A 120 1.95 51.23 -42.29
C GLY A 120 1.78 51.83 -40.90
N THR A 121 0.56 52.21 -40.50
CA THR A 121 0.24 52.59 -39.12
C THR A 121 0.03 51.36 -38.23
N TYR A 122 0.38 51.49 -36.96
CA TYR A 122 0.06 50.51 -35.92
C TYR A 122 -1.05 51.03 -35.01
N SER A 123 -1.78 50.11 -34.41
CA SER A 123 -2.83 50.35 -33.41
C SER A 123 -2.47 49.68 -32.10
N VAL A 124 -2.77 50.32 -30.99
CA VAL A 124 -2.50 49.78 -29.65
C VAL A 124 -3.74 49.93 -28.80
N VAL A 125 -4.12 48.84 -28.13
CA VAL A 125 -5.13 48.84 -27.07
C VAL A 125 -4.45 48.36 -25.80
N LEU A 126 -4.49 49.15 -24.74
CA LEU A 126 -3.82 48.87 -23.47
C LEU A 126 -4.79 49.07 -22.30
N GLY A 127 -4.86 48.10 -21.41
CA GLY A 127 -5.61 48.19 -20.16
C GLY A 127 -4.68 47.97 -18.98
N ARG A 128 -4.66 48.92 -18.04
CA ARG A 128 -3.98 48.81 -16.75
C ARG A 128 -5.00 48.37 -15.72
N PHE A 129 -4.70 47.27 -15.03
CA PHE A 129 -5.50 46.72 -13.95
C PHE A 129 -4.77 46.89 -12.64
N SER A 130 -5.45 47.38 -11.61
CA SER A 130 -4.89 47.55 -10.28
C SER A 130 -5.68 46.73 -9.27
N ASN A 131 -4.97 46.10 -8.34
CA ASN A 131 -5.51 45.48 -7.14
C ASN A 131 -4.96 46.27 -5.94
N ARG A 132 -5.65 47.35 -5.59
CA ARG A 132 -5.21 48.32 -4.57
C ARG A 132 -4.96 47.67 -3.21
N GLY A 133 -5.78 46.67 -2.84
CA GLY A 133 -5.64 45.94 -1.58
C GLY A 133 -4.31 45.17 -1.44
N PHE A 134 -3.59 44.91 -2.54
CA PHE A 134 -2.30 44.22 -2.53
C PHE A 134 -1.18 45.03 -3.21
N ASP A 135 -1.43 46.30 -3.56
CA ASP A 135 -0.51 47.16 -4.33
C ASP A 135 0.07 46.47 -5.58
N GLN A 136 -0.79 45.72 -6.29
CA GLN A 136 -0.42 44.98 -7.50
C GLN A 136 -0.99 45.67 -8.73
N GLU A 137 -0.15 45.78 -9.76
CA GLU A 137 -0.55 46.36 -11.05
C GLU A 137 -0.22 45.41 -12.19
N VAL A 138 -1.18 45.23 -13.09
CA VAL A 138 -1.05 44.37 -14.26
C VAL A 138 -1.42 45.16 -15.49
N THR A 139 -0.54 45.20 -16.48
CA THR A 139 -0.84 45.81 -17.78
C THR A 139 -1.02 44.74 -18.83
N LEU A 140 -2.12 44.86 -19.56
CA LEU A 140 -2.44 44.06 -20.72
C LEU A 140 -2.43 44.96 -21.95
N ALA A 141 -1.79 44.54 -23.03
CA ALA A 141 -1.84 45.29 -24.29
C ALA A 141 -1.88 44.39 -25.52
N GLN A 142 -2.50 44.90 -26.58
CA GLN A 142 -2.50 44.29 -27.90
C GLN A 142 -2.05 45.33 -28.92
N VAL A 143 -1.10 44.93 -29.76
CA VAL A 143 -0.56 45.76 -30.83
C VAL A 143 -0.92 45.13 -32.16
N PHE A 144 -1.48 45.93 -33.06
CA PHE A 144 -1.89 45.53 -34.39
C PHE A 144 -1.16 46.36 -35.44
N TRP A 145 -0.79 45.77 -36.56
CA TRP A 145 -0.29 46.52 -37.71
C TRP A 145 -0.72 45.87 -39.01
N LEU A 146 -0.67 46.66 -40.07
CA LEU A 146 -0.93 46.21 -41.44
C LEU A 146 0.35 46.41 -42.24
N ALA A 147 1.01 45.30 -42.62
CA ALA A 147 2.15 45.37 -43.51
C ALA A 147 1.74 45.91 -44.89
N GLN A 148 2.67 46.56 -45.58
CA GLN A 148 2.39 47.07 -46.93
C GLN A 148 2.04 45.91 -47.88
N GLY A 149 0.89 46.04 -48.56
CA GLY A 149 0.38 45.04 -49.51
C GLY A 149 -0.51 43.94 -48.90
N GLN A 150 -0.70 43.90 -47.57
CA GLN A 150 -1.49 42.85 -46.92
C GLN A 150 -3.01 43.09 -47.04
N ALA A 151 -3.67 42.23 -47.81
CA ALA A 151 -5.13 42.21 -47.96
C ALA A 151 -5.87 41.46 -46.83
N GLY A 152 -5.16 40.68 -46.02
CA GLY A 152 -5.72 39.82 -44.98
C GLY A 152 -6.00 40.50 -43.62
N GLN A 153 -6.08 39.68 -42.58
CA GLN A 153 -6.17 40.14 -41.18
C GLN A 153 -4.90 40.92 -40.79
N PRO A 154 -5.01 41.93 -39.90
CA PRO A 154 -3.83 42.62 -39.36
C PRO A 154 -2.98 41.64 -38.56
N ASP A 155 -1.67 41.82 -38.67
CA ASP A 155 -0.73 41.14 -37.80
C ASP A 155 -0.86 41.69 -36.39
N ARG A 156 -0.53 40.86 -35.40
CA ARG A 156 -0.70 41.20 -33.99
C ARG A 156 0.33 40.53 -33.10
N PHE A 157 0.58 41.14 -31.97
CA PHE A 157 1.16 40.49 -30.81
C PHE A 157 0.53 41.02 -29.54
N PHE A 158 0.74 40.27 -28.47
CA PHE A 158 0.12 40.50 -27.18
C PHE A 158 1.20 40.74 -26.14
N VAL A 159 0.91 41.59 -25.17
CA VAL A 159 1.84 41.97 -24.11
C VAL A 159 1.15 41.84 -22.77
N THR A 160 1.82 41.19 -21.82
CA THR A 160 1.43 41.22 -20.40
C THR A 160 2.60 41.66 -19.55
N ALA A 161 2.33 42.45 -18.51
CA ALA A 161 3.33 42.93 -17.56
C ALA A 161 2.70 43.02 -16.17
N ASP A 162 3.49 42.75 -15.14
CA ASP A 162 3.19 42.91 -13.71
C ASP A 162 3.62 44.30 -13.19
N ARG A 163 3.60 45.29 -14.07
CA ARG A 163 3.93 46.69 -13.81
C ARG A 163 3.06 47.60 -14.69
N PRO A 164 2.90 48.89 -14.34
CA PRO A 164 2.24 49.84 -15.22
C PRO A 164 3.06 50.06 -16.49
N LEU A 165 2.38 50.04 -17.64
CA LEU A 165 2.90 50.51 -18.94
C LEU A 165 1.95 51.57 -19.50
N THR A 166 2.48 52.48 -20.32
CA THR A 166 1.69 53.47 -21.07
C THR A 166 1.99 53.41 -22.56
N ILE A 167 1.01 53.76 -23.40
CA ILE A 167 1.23 53.79 -24.85
C ILE A 167 2.28 54.84 -25.21
N THR A 168 2.27 55.99 -24.52
CA THR A 168 3.18 57.11 -24.78
C THR A 168 4.63 56.80 -24.45
N GLU A 169 4.90 55.99 -23.43
CA GLU A 169 6.27 55.69 -23.00
C GLU A 169 6.77 54.37 -23.57
N ASP A 170 5.97 53.30 -23.47
CA ASP A 170 6.41 51.94 -23.78
C ASP A 170 6.09 51.51 -25.21
N PHE A 171 5.10 52.12 -25.86
CA PHE A 171 4.65 51.77 -27.21
C PHE A 171 4.86 52.86 -28.25
N ALA A 172 5.52 53.97 -27.91
CA ALA A 172 5.88 55.03 -28.86
C ALA A 172 7.38 55.05 -29.18
N GLY A 173 7.78 55.87 -30.17
CA GLY A 173 9.18 56.20 -30.43
C GLY A 173 10.05 55.07 -31.01
N PHE A 174 9.46 54.00 -31.57
CA PHE A 174 10.18 52.85 -32.13
C PHE A 174 10.41 52.92 -33.65
N GLY A 175 10.13 54.07 -34.27
CA GLY A 175 10.43 54.32 -35.69
C GLY A 175 9.68 53.44 -36.70
N GLY A 176 8.61 52.76 -36.29
CA GLY A 176 7.84 51.85 -37.16
C GLY A 176 8.39 50.42 -37.25
N ASP A 177 9.52 50.12 -36.60
CA ASP A 177 10.04 48.75 -36.51
C ASP A 177 9.40 47.96 -35.35
N VAL A 178 8.42 47.12 -35.69
CA VAL A 178 7.72 46.25 -34.74
C VAL A 178 8.67 45.26 -34.05
N ALA A 179 9.75 44.83 -34.71
CA ALA A 179 10.72 43.93 -34.11
C ALA A 179 11.54 44.63 -33.02
N ALA A 180 11.94 45.88 -33.24
CA ALA A 180 12.58 46.71 -32.22
C ALA A 180 11.66 46.95 -31.01
N LEU A 181 10.36 47.21 -31.24
CA LEU A 181 9.38 47.35 -30.16
C LEU A 181 9.27 46.06 -29.32
N ARG A 182 9.14 44.91 -29.97
CA ARG A 182 9.09 43.60 -29.28
C ARG A 182 10.34 43.36 -28.43
N ARG A 183 11.53 43.71 -28.93
CA ARG A 183 12.79 43.56 -28.19
C ARG A 183 12.80 44.47 -26.96
N ARG A 184 12.49 45.75 -27.12
CA ARG A 184 12.43 46.74 -26.03
C ARG A 184 11.47 46.31 -24.91
N LEU A 185 10.29 45.80 -25.27
CA LEU A 185 9.30 45.32 -24.29
C LEU A 185 9.80 44.10 -23.50
N ARG A 186 10.51 43.17 -24.14
CA ARG A 186 11.10 42.01 -23.44
C ARG A 186 12.25 42.42 -22.53
N GLU A 187 13.10 43.35 -22.98
CA GLU A 187 14.19 43.90 -22.19
C GLU A 187 13.68 44.65 -20.95
N SER A 188 12.50 45.26 -21.04
CA SER A 188 11.83 45.93 -19.92
C SER A 188 11.00 45.01 -19.01
N GLY A 189 11.13 43.68 -19.20
CA GLY A 189 10.50 42.65 -18.37
C GLY A 189 9.10 42.20 -18.79
N ALA A 190 8.51 42.79 -19.85
CA ALA A 190 7.17 42.42 -20.31
C ALA A 190 7.19 41.09 -21.09
N GLN A 191 6.13 40.30 -20.93
CA GLN A 191 5.93 39.05 -21.66
C GLN A 191 5.24 39.34 -23.00
N VAL A 192 5.91 39.02 -24.10
CA VAL A 192 5.40 39.23 -25.46
C VAL A 192 5.04 37.89 -26.10
N ARG A 193 3.78 37.72 -26.51
CA ARG A 193 3.23 36.51 -27.14
C ARG A 193 2.73 36.79 -28.55
N ASP A 194 2.86 35.83 -29.45
CA ASP A 194 2.33 35.93 -30.82
C ASP A 194 0.89 35.42 -30.93
N HIS A 195 0.48 34.54 -30.00
CA HIS A 195 -0.82 33.86 -30.05
C HIS A 195 -1.69 34.15 -28.81
N PHE A 196 -2.99 34.29 -29.04
CA PHE A 196 -3.95 34.60 -27.98
C PHE A 196 -4.01 33.52 -26.87
N PRO A 197 -3.96 32.19 -27.13
CA PRO A 197 -4.04 31.20 -26.05
C PRO A 197 -2.92 31.34 -25.00
N GLU A 198 -1.69 31.68 -25.44
CA GLU A 198 -0.55 31.92 -24.54
C GLU A 198 -0.75 33.19 -23.71
N TYR A 199 -1.15 34.27 -24.39
CA TYR A 199 -1.53 35.53 -23.73
C TYR A 199 -2.69 35.35 -22.74
N GLY A 200 -3.68 34.55 -23.13
CA GLY A 200 -4.86 34.18 -22.35
C GLY A 200 -4.53 33.44 -21.07
N ARG A 201 -3.54 32.54 -21.11
CA ARG A 201 -3.02 31.89 -19.92
C ARG A 201 -2.27 32.87 -19.02
N ASP A 202 -1.44 33.72 -19.60
CA ASP A 202 -0.60 34.66 -18.85
C ASP A 202 -1.44 35.72 -18.12
N PHE A 203 -2.40 36.37 -18.80
CA PHE A 203 -3.26 37.36 -18.12
C PHE A 203 -4.18 36.72 -17.08
N ARG A 204 -4.72 35.52 -17.33
CA ARG A 204 -5.56 34.82 -16.34
C ARG A 204 -4.76 34.52 -15.07
N ARG A 205 -3.50 34.10 -15.22
CA ARG A 205 -2.60 33.88 -14.10
C ARG A 205 -2.32 35.18 -13.35
N LEU A 206 -2.04 36.27 -14.06
CA LEU A 206 -1.74 37.58 -13.45
C LEU A 206 -2.96 38.18 -12.74
N LEU A 207 -4.15 38.05 -13.32
CA LEU A 207 -5.40 38.59 -12.77
C LEU A 207 -6.10 37.65 -11.78
N GLY A 208 -5.56 36.45 -11.52
CA GLY A 208 -6.15 35.47 -10.60
C GLY A 208 -7.46 34.83 -11.10
N ILE A 209 -7.62 34.68 -12.41
CA ILE A 209 -8.82 34.08 -13.03
C ILE A 209 -8.61 32.56 -13.18
N PRO A 210 -9.33 31.71 -12.43
CA PRO A 210 -9.02 30.28 -12.34
C PRO A 210 -9.47 29.47 -13.57
N SER A 211 -10.54 29.88 -14.25
CA SER A 211 -11.17 29.09 -15.32
C SER A 211 -11.24 29.86 -16.65
N GLU A 212 -11.12 29.16 -17.77
CA GLU A 212 -11.40 29.71 -19.10
C GLU A 212 -12.89 30.03 -19.28
N GLN A 213 -13.75 29.23 -18.66
CA GLN A 213 -15.20 29.40 -18.71
C GLN A 213 -15.64 30.75 -18.13
N ALA A 214 -14.89 31.30 -17.16
CA ALA A 214 -15.12 32.64 -16.64
C ALA A 214 -14.95 33.72 -17.72
N MET A 215 -14.04 33.53 -18.67
CA MET A 215 -13.86 34.45 -19.80
C MET A 215 -14.96 34.29 -20.85
N ASP A 216 -15.46 33.07 -21.05
CA ASP A 216 -16.60 32.82 -21.94
C ASP A 216 -17.88 33.45 -21.37
N LEU A 217 -18.12 33.32 -20.05
CA LEU A 217 -19.16 34.03 -19.33
C LEU A 217 -19.04 35.55 -19.53
N PHE A 218 -17.85 36.12 -19.29
CA PHE A 218 -17.61 37.55 -19.49
C PHE A 218 -17.97 38.00 -20.92
N HIS A 219 -17.52 37.28 -21.94
CA HIS A 219 -17.82 37.60 -23.33
C HIS A 219 -19.34 37.58 -23.61
N GLN A 220 -20.05 36.60 -23.05
CA GLN A 220 -21.50 36.52 -23.19
C GLN A 220 -22.21 37.65 -22.47
N THR A 221 -21.82 37.98 -21.24
CA THR A 221 -22.41 39.07 -20.46
C THR A 221 -22.23 40.42 -21.15
N VAL A 222 -21.03 40.74 -21.66
CA VAL A 222 -20.78 41.98 -22.44
C VAL A 222 -21.62 42.02 -23.72
N SER A 223 -21.94 40.84 -24.26
CA SER A 223 -22.69 40.66 -25.49
C SER A 223 -24.21 40.56 -25.30
N MET A 224 -24.74 40.52 -24.08
CA MET A 224 -26.18 40.35 -23.84
C MET A 224 -26.94 41.67 -24.03
N LYS A 225 -27.78 41.72 -25.06
CA LYS A 225 -28.75 42.81 -25.29
C LYS A 225 -29.99 42.67 -24.41
N SER A 226 -30.39 41.44 -24.08
CA SER A 226 -31.52 41.12 -23.21
C SER A 226 -31.34 39.71 -22.65
N VAL A 227 -31.51 39.55 -21.34
CA VAL A 227 -31.59 38.23 -20.69
C VAL A 227 -32.90 37.60 -21.16
N GLY A 228 -32.82 36.59 -22.04
CA GLY A 228 -33.99 35.82 -22.46
C GLY A 228 -34.49 34.95 -21.32
N ASP A 229 -33.62 34.05 -20.83
CA ASP A 229 -33.82 33.24 -19.62
C ASP A 229 -32.53 33.19 -18.81
N LEU A 230 -32.58 33.75 -17.60
CA LEU A 230 -31.46 33.72 -16.65
C LEU A 230 -31.18 32.29 -16.17
N GLY A 231 -32.21 31.44 -16.12
CA GLY A 231 -32.11 30.06 -15.64
C GLY A 231 -31.27 29.19 -16.57
N GLU A 232 -31.51 29.27 -17.87
CA GLU A 232 -30.71 28.56 -18.89
C GLU A 232 -29.26 29.02 -18.87
N PHE A 233 -29.03 30.35 -18.77
CA PHE A 233 -27.68 30.91 -18.68
C PHE A 233 -26.90 30.35 -17.48
N VAL A 234 -27.51 30.33 -16.29
CA VAL A 234 -26.87 29.79 -15.07
C VAL A 234 -26.58 28.30 -15.23
N ARG A 235 -27.52 27.52 -15.78
CA ARG A 235 -27.34 26.07 -15.95
C ARG A 235 -26.27 25.71 -16.96
N GLU A 236 -26.20 26.41 -18.09
CA GLU A 236 -25.23 26.12 -19.14
C GLU A 236 -23.84 26.66 -18.83
N HIS A 237 -23.74 27.80 -18.13
CA HIS A 237 -22.48 28.54 -18.06
C HIS A 237 -21.91 28.71 -16.65
N MET A 238 -22.72 28.62 -15.59
CA MET A 238 -22.23 28.75 -14.20
C MET A 238 -22.13 27.41 -13.46
N LEU A 239 -22.88 26.39 -13.90
CA LEU A 239 -22.77 25.05 -13.33
C LEU A 239 -21.73 24.25 -14.14
N GLU A 240 -20.72 23.71 -13.46
CA GLU A 240 -19.77 22.80 -14.10
C GLU A 240 -20.50 21.56 -14.62
N PRO A 241 -20.15 21.04 -15.81
CA PRO A 241 -20.73 19.81 -16.33
C PRO A 241 -20.47 18.65 -15.35
N PHE A 242 -21.51 18.21 -14.66
CA PHE A 242 -21.45 17.03 -13.81
C PHE A 242 -21.68 15.79 -14.67
N ASP A 243 -20.64 14.96 -14.83
CA ASP A 243 -20.69 13.70 -15.57
C ASP A 243 -21.44 12.63 -14.73
N ALA A 244 -22.76 12.78 -14.70
CA ALA A 244 -23.67 11.93 -13.92
C ALA A 244 -23.58 10.48 -14.38
N ASP A 245 -23.52 10.25 -15.69
CA ASP A 245 -23.51 8.92 -16.29
C ASP A 245 -22.27 8.12 -15.84
N ARG A 246 -21.09 8.74 -15.88
CA ARG A 246 -19.86 8.09 -15.41
C ARG A 246 -19.87 7.84 -13.91
N TRP A 247 -20.52 8.70 -13.13
CA TRP A 247 -20.64 8.50 -11.69
C TRP A 247 -21.60 7.36 -11.37
N THR A 248 -22.73 7.26 -12.08
CA THR A 248 -23.67 6.14 -11.95
C THR A 248 -23.03 4.81 -12.35
N ASP A 249 -22.26 4.77 -13.45
CA ASP A 249 -21.57 3.55 -13.88
C ASP A 249 -20.58 3.06 -12.82
N ARG A 250 -19.82 3.98 -12.19
CA ARG A 250 -18.92 3.62 -11.08
C ARG A 250 -19.66 3.09 -9.87
N LEU A 251 -20.81 3.68 -9.54
CA LEU A 251 -21.60 3.26 -8.38
C LEU A 251 -22.16 1.85 -8.59
N VAL A 252 -22.68 1.57 -9.80
CA VAL A 252 -23.18 0.25 -10.18
C VAL A 252 -22.05 -0.78 -10.15
N ALA A 253 -20.91 -0.50 -10.78
CA ALA A 253 -19.76 -1.40 -10.77
C ALA A 253 -19.28 -1.71 -9.34
N HIS A 254 -19.23 -0.69 -8.47
CA HIS A 254 -18.85 -0.90 -7.08
C HIS A 254 -19.84 -1.79 -6.31
N PHE A 255 -21.14 -1.65 -6.60
CA PHE A 255 -22.16 -2.50 -6.00
C PHE A 255 -22.07 -3.95 -6.48
N ASP A 256 -21.79 -4.16 -7.77
CA ASP A 256 -21.58 -5.48 -8.34
C ASP A 256 -20.35 -6.17 -7.73
N ASP A 257 -19.24 -5.44 -7.58
CA ASP A 257 -18.03 -5.94 -6.90
C ASP A 257 -18.31 -6.36 -5.46
N LEU A 258 -19.06 -5.52 -4.72
CA LEU A 258 -19.43 -5.79 -3.33
C LEU A 258 -20.35 -7.02 -3.22
N THR A 259 -21.31 -7.15 -4.13
CA THR A 259 -22.23 -8.28 -4.20
C THR A 259 -21.48 -9.58 -4.49
N SER A 260 -20.57 -9.56 -5.47
CA SER A 260 -19.74 -10.71 -5.82
C SER A 260 -18.84 -11.16 -4.65
N ALA A 261 -18.23 -10.21 -3.94
CA ALA A 261 -17.43 -10.49 -2.75
C ALA A 261 -18.28 -11.10 -1.62
N HIS A 262 -19.47 -10.56 -1.37
CA HIS A 262 -20.40 -11.11 -0.40
C HIS A 262 -20.81 -12.55 -0.74
N ASP A 263 -21.21 -12.79 -2.00
CA ASP A 263 -21.60 -14.11 -2.46
C ASP A 263 -20.45 -15.12 -2.38
N ALA A 264 -19.21 -14.69 -2.63
CA ALA A 264 -18.03 -15.53 -2.46
C ALA A 264 -17.82 -15.95 -0.99
N VAL A 265 -18.00 -15.02 -0.05
CA VAL A 265 -17.90 -15.31 1.40
C VAL A 265 -19.02 -16.24 1.84
N VAL A 266 -20.25 -16.03 1.39
CA VAL A 266 -21.39 -16.90 1.69
C VAL A 266 -21.13 -18.32 1.17
N ARG A 267 -20.67 -18.47 -0.09
CA ARG A 267 -20.30 -19.77 -0.66
C ARG A 267 -19.18 -20.47 0.12
N ALA A 268 -18.12 -19.74 0.46
CA ALA A 268 -16.99 -20.30 1.22
C ALA A 268 -17.43 -20.77 2.62
N THR A 269 -18.28 -19.98 3.30
CA THR A 269 -18.82 -20.34 4.62
C THR A 269 -19.68 -21.59 4.53
N ALA A 270 -20.60 -21.67 3.57
CA ALA A 270 -21.42 -22.86 3.34
C ALA A 270 -20.56 -24.10 2.98
N GLN A 271 -19.45 -23.91 2.24
CA GLN A 271 -18.52 -24.98 1.94
C GLN A 271 -17.81 -25.50 3.20
N ILE A 272 -17.36 -24.61 4.08
CA ILE A 272 -16.75 -24.97 5.37
C ILE A 272 -17.75 -25.75 6.22
N GLU A 273 -18.98 -25.27 6.36
CA GLU A 273 -20.03 -25.94 7.14
C GLU A 273 -20.31 -27.36 6.63
N ARG A 274 -20.32 -27.57 5.30
CA ARG A 274 -20.54 -28.88 4.69
C ARG A 274 -19.33 -29.81 4.81
N LEU A 275 -18.11 -29.28 4.83
CA LEU A 275 -16.88 -30.07 4.94
C LEU A 275 -16.49 -30.40 6.39
N ALA A 276 -16.87 -29.55 7.35
CA ALA A 276 -16.58 -29.74 8.78
C ALA A 276 -16.95 -31.15 9.33
N PRO A 277 -18.15 -31.72 9.06
CA PRO A 277 -18.46 -33.07 9.56
C PRO A 277 -17.59 -34.15 8.92
N LEU A 278 -17.21 -34.00 7.65
CA LEU A 278 -16.33 -34.97 6.97
C LEU A 278 -14.92 -34.96 7.57
N LEU A 279 -14.40 -33.78 7.91
CA LEU A 279 -13.11 -33.67 8.60
C LEU A 279 -13.17 -34.30 9.99
N ALA A 280 -14.25 -34.07 10.74
CA ALA A 280 -14.46 -34.71 12.04
C ALA A 280 -14.52 -36.24 11.94
N ASP A 281 -15.17 -36.77 10.89
CA ASP A 281 -15.20 -38.22 10.63
C ASP A 281 -13.81 -38.77 10.26
N CYS A 282 -13.01 -38.03 9.48
CA CYS A 282 -11.62 -38.39 9.18
C CYS A 282 -10.76 -38.42 10.45
N ASP A 283 -10.84 -37.38 11.29
CA ASP A 283 -10.10 -37.33 12.56
C ASP A 283 -10.49 -38.49 13.48
N ALA A 284 -11.78 -38.84 13.53
CA ALA A 284 -12.27 -39.98 14.31
C ALA A 284 -11.74 -41.31 13.74
N HIS A 285 -11.72 -41.47 12.43
CA HIS A 285 -11.16 -42.64 11.76
C HIS A 285 -9.67 -42.79 12.06
N ASP A 286 -8.88 -41.72 11.95
CA ASP A 286 -7.45 -41.74 12.20
C ASP A 286 -7.15 -42.09 13.67
N ALA A 287 -7.88 -41.49 14.61
CA ALA A 287 -7.76 -41.82 16.03
C ALA A 287 -8.11 -43.29 16.33
N LEU A 288 -9.12 -43.86 15.65
CA LEU A 288 -9.44 -45.28 15.75
C LEU A 288 -8.35 -46.17 15.13
N GLY A 289 -7.77 -45.74 14.00
CA GLY A 289 -6.65 -46.41 13.34
C GLY A 289 -5.41 -46.49 14.24
N GLU A 290 -5.03 -45.37 14.87
CA GLU A 290 -3.92 -45.32 15.82
C GLU A 290 -4.17 -46.23 17.03
N ARG A 291 -5.38 -46.21 17.58
CA ARG A 291 -5.77 -47.09 18.70
C ARG A 291 -5.70 -48.56 18.30
N ALA A 292 -6.19 -48.91 17.12
CA ALA A 292 -6.13 -50.28 16.60
C ALA A 292 -4.67 -50.74 16.43
N ALA A 293 -3.82 -49.92 15.80
CA ALA A 293 -2.41 -50.20 15.63
C ALA A 293 -1.69 -50.38 16.97
N ALA A 294 -1.97 -49.53 17.96
CA ALA A 294 -1.40 -49.64 19.30
C ALA A 294 -1.85 -50.92 20.02
N LEU A 295 -3.11 -51.32 19.88
CA LEU A 295 -3.62 -52.57 20.45
C LEU A 295 -2.98 -53.80 19.80
N VAL A 296 -2.78 -53.78 18.47
CA VAL A 296 -2.05 -54.84 17.75
C VAL A 296 -0.61 -54.93 18.24
N ALA A 297 0.11 -53.81 18.35
CA ALA A 297 1.47 -53.78 18.85
C ALA A 297 1.57 -54.32 20.30
N ARG A 298 0.62 -53.96 21.18
CA ARG A 298 0.54 -54.50 22.55
C ARG A 298 0.27 -56.00 22.57
N ARG A 299 -0.64 -56.49 21.73
CA ARG A 299 -0.93 -57.92 21.60
C ARG A 299 0.31 -58.69 21.13
N ASP A 300 1.01 -58.17 20.14
CA ASP A 300 2.18 -58.85 19.58
C ASP A 300 3.36 -58.85 20.57
N ALA A 301 3.51 -57.78 21.37
CA ALA A 301 4.47 -57.70 22.47
C ALA A 301 4.16 -58.63 23.65
N LEU A 302 2.91 -59.11 23.80
CA LEU A 302 2.49 -59.94 24.93
C LEU A 302 3.31 -61.22 25.04
N ARG A 303 3.64 -61.86 23.91
CA ARG A 303 4.46 -63.09 23.90
C ARG A 303 5.86 -62.84 24.42
N ALA A 304 6.50 -61.75 23.99
CA ALA A 304 7.83 -61.37 24.46
C ALA A 304 7.80 -61.00 25.95
N PHE A 305 6.76 -60.30 26.40
CA PHE A 305 6.57 -59.92 27.80
C PHE A 305 6.34 -61.13 28.72
N THR A 306 5.52 -62.10 28.31
CA THR A 306 5.31 -63.32 29.11
C THR A 306 6.55 -64.19 29.12
N ALA A 307 7.27 -64.28 28.00
CA ALA A 307 8.55 -64.97 27.94
C ALA A 307 9.60 -64.32 28.87
N SER A 308 9.72 -62.99 28.86
CA SER A 308 10.69 -62.30 29.74
C SER A 308 10.35 -62.46 31.22
N ARG A 309 9.07 -62.41 31.58
CA ARG A 309 8.61 -62.75 32.94
C ARG A 309 8.92 -64.18 33.32
N ARG A 310 8.68 -65.14 32.41
CA ARG A 310 8.99 -66.54 32.65
C ARG A 310 10.48 -66.79 32.82
N VAL A 311 11.32 -66.12 32.04
CA VAL A 311 12.79 -66.18 32.21
C VAL A 311 13.18 -65.65 33.57
N ALA A 312 12.69 -64.48 33.98
CA ALA A 312 12.99 -63.92 35.31
C ALA A 312 12.58 -64.85 36.46
N ASP A 313 11.41 -65.49 36.37
CA ASP A 313 10.94 -66.47 37.37
C ASP A 313 11.84 -67.72 37.41
N LEU A 314 12.26 -68.21 36.23
CA LEU A 314 13.13 -69.38 36.11
C LEU A 314 14.55 -69.07 36.61
N ASP A 315 15.10 -67.89 36.31
CA ASP A 315 16.39 -67.45 36.82
C ASP A 315 16.38 -67.35 38.35
N GLY A 316 15.28 -66.85 38.94
CA GLY A 316 15.08 -66.86 40.38
C GLY A 316 15.02 -68.28 40.97
N LEU A 317 14.35 -69.21 40.29
CA LEU A 317 14.31 -70.62 40.70
C LEU A 317 15.68 -71.29 40.62
N ILE A 318 16.44 -71.02 39.55
CA ILE A 318 17.80 -71.52 39.36
C ILE A 318 18.70 -71.02 40.49
N GLY A 319 18.68 -69.71 40.78
CA GLY A 319 19.45 -69.15 41.89
C GLY A 319 19.13 -69.80 43.23
N ALA A 320 17.85 -70.02 43.54
CA ALA A 320 17.45 -70.71 44.78
C ALA A 320 17.88 -72.19 44.83
N LEU A 321 17.91 -72.88 43.68
CA LEU A 321 18.40 -74.25 43.60
C LEU A 321 19.93 -74.31 43.72
N ASP A 322 20.66 -73.38 43.11
CA ASP A 322 22.11 -73.28 43.22
C ASP A 322 22.53 -73.02 44.66
N GLU A 323 21.84 -72.14 45.40
CA GLU A 323 22.04 -71.95 46.84
C GLU A 323 21.84 -73.25 47.63
N ARG A 324 20.77 -73.99 47.34
CA ARG A 324 20.50 -75.28 47.99
C ARG A 324 21.55 -76.35 47.67
N VAL A 325 22.06 -76.38 46.45
CA VAL A 325 23.15 -77.27 46.04
C VAL A 325 24.42 -76.89 46.79
N ALA A 326 24.78 -75.61 46.83
CA ALA A 326 25.96 -75.12 47.55
C ALA A 326 25.90 -75.46 49.05
N ASP A 327 24.74 -75.28 49.69
CA ASP A 327 24.50 -75.69 51.08
C ASP A 327 24.63 -77.21 51.28
N GLY A 328 24.06 -77.99 50.36
CA GLY A 328 24.15 -79.45 50.35
C GLY A 328 25.59 -79.93 50.20
N GLU A 329 26.37 -79.31 49.31
CA GLU A 329 27.79 -79.60 49.11
C GLU A 329 28.65 -79.19 50.30
N ALA A 330 28.35 -78.05 50.93
CA ALA A 330 29.00 -77.63 52.16
C ALA A 330 28.73 -78.62 53.30
N ARG A 331 27.48 -79.10 53.43
CA ARG A 331 27.12 -80.13 54.40
C ARG A 331 27.82 -81.46 54.10
N ARG A 332 27.86 -81.88 52.83
CA ARG A 332 28.56 -83.10 52.41
C ARG A 332 30.05 -83.02 52.71
N ARG A 333 30.69 -81.87 52.46
CA ARG A 333 32.10 -81.64 52.82
C ARG A 333 32.33 -81.77 54.32
N ARG A 334 31.52 -81.10 55.15
CA ARG A 334 31.62 -81.21 56.62
C ARG A 334 31.52 -82.66 57.10
N VAL A 335 30.53 -83.41 56.62
CA VAL A 335 30.36 -84.83 56.99
C VAL A 335 31.54 -85.68 56.47
N GLY A 336 32.06 -85.38 55.29
CA GLY A 336 33.26 -86.03 54.76
C GLY A 336 34.50 -85.78 55.61
N ASP A 337 34.71 -84.54 56.05
CA ASP A 337 35.80 -84.15 56.93
C ASP A 337 35.66 -84.84 58.30
N GLU A 338 34.45 -84.87 58.87
CA GLU A 338 34.13 -85.60 60.11
C GLU A 338 34.42 -87.10 60.00
N LEU A 339 34.02 -87.74 58.90
CA LEU A 339 34.35 -89.14 58.63
C LEU A 339 35.85 -89.37 58.50
N GLY A 340 36.58 -88.43 57.89
CA GLY A 340 38.04 -88.48 57.79
C GLY A 340 38.71 -88.42 59.17
N VAL A 341 38.25 -87.52 60.04
CA VAL A 341 38.72 -87.42 61.44
C VAL A 341 38.43 -88.71 62.20
N LEU A 342 37.19 -89.22 62.13
CA LEU A 342 36.79 -90.47 62.79
C LEU A 342 37.56 -91.68 62.26
N ALA A 343 37.86 -91.74 60.96
CA ALA A 343 38.66 -92.81 60.38
C ALA A 343 40.12 -92.75 60.87
N ALA A 344 40.71 -91.56 60.96
CA ALA A 344 42.04 -91.37 61.52
C ALA A 344 42.07 -91.72 63.02
N GLU A 345 41.05 -91.34 63.78
CA GLU A 345 40.90 -91.69 65.19
C GLU A 345 40.74 -93.20 65.38
N ARG A 346 39.91 -93.84 64.56
CA ARG A 346 39.78 -95.30 64.51
C ARG A 346 41.12 -95.97 64.22
N GLN A 347 41.86 -95.52 63.22
CA GLN A 347 43.17 -96.09 62.87
C GLN A 347 44.19 -95.91 64.01
N ARG A 348 44.17 -94.75 64.68
CA ARG A 348 44.97 -94.51 65.89
C ARG A 348 44.60 -95.47 67.02
N LEU A 349 43.32 -95.67 67.31
CA LEU A 349 42.84 -96.60 68.33
C LEU A 349 43.18 -98.06 67.98
N GLU A 350 43.11 -98.45 66.70
CA GLU A 350 43.55 -99.76 66.22
C GLU A 350 45.06 -99.97 66.46
N LEU A 351 45.89 -98.95 66.19
CA LEU A 351 47.33 -98.97 66.49
C LEU A 351 47.62 -98.99 68.00
N GLU A 352 46.91 -98.19 68.80
CA GLU A 352 47.04 -98.22 70.27
C GLU A 352 46.65 -99.60 70.84
N ARG A 353 45.61 -100.24 70.30
CA ARG A 353 45.21 -101.61 70.68
C ARG A 353 46.29 -102.64 70.35
N ALA A 354 46.94 -102.51 69.19
CA ALA A 354 48.08 -103.37 68.84
C ALA A 354 49.25 -103.15 69.80
N GLY A 355 49.59 -101.90 70.10
CA GLY A 355 50.74 -101.53 70.94
C GLY A 355 50.62 -101.88 72.43
N HIS A 356 49.40 -101.89 73.01
CA HIS A 356 49.21 -102.05 74.46
C HIS A 356 48.86 -103.45 74.97
N GLY A 357 48.80 -104.47 74.10
CA GLY A 357 48.57 -105.83 74.61
C GLY A 357 48.20 -106.89 73.60
N GLY A 358 47.99 -106.56 72.32
CA GLY A 358 47.68 -107.54 71.27
C GLY A 358 48.76 -108.62 71.14
N ASP A 359 50.03 -108.23 71.10
CA ASP A 359 51.16 -109.18 71.01
C ASP A 359 51.32 -110.02 72.29
N ARG A 360 50.98 -109.46 73.45
CA ARG A 360 51.08 -110.16 74.75
C ARG A 360 49.91 -111.12 74.97
N LEU A 361 48.71 -110.78 74.48
CA LEU A 361 47.53 -111.66 74.45
C LEU A 361 47.72 -112.81 73.46
N ALA A 362 48.22 -112.55 72.25
CA ALA A 362 48.54 -113.59 71.27
C ALA A 362 49.61 -114.57 71.80
N ALA A 363 50.62 -114.06 72.52
CA ALA A 363 51.61 -114.91 73.19
C ALA A 363 51.00 -115.76 74.32
N ILE A 364 50.09 -115.19 75.13
CA ILE A 364 49.42 -115.92 76.22
C ILE A 364 48.45 -116.97 75.67
N GLU A 365 47.72 -116.70 74.58
CA GLU A 365 46.85 -117.67 73.92
C GLU A 365 47.65 -118.87 73.38
N GLY A 366 48.84 -118.61 72.81
CA GLY A 366 49.79 -119.67 72.44
C GLY A 366 50.28 -120.50 73.63
N GLU A 367 50.55 -119.87 74.78
CA GLU A 367 50.98 -120.55 76.00
C GLU A 367 49.84 -121.41 76.62
N VAL A 368 48.59 -120.92 76.56
CA VAL A 368 47.39 -121.64 77.03
C VAL A 368 47.16 -122.90 76.19
N ALA A 369 47.21 -122.80 74.86
CA ALA A 369 47.07 -123.96 73.98
C ALA A 369 48.14 -125.04 74.27
N ARG A 370 49.38 -124.63 74.58
CA ARG A 370 50.46 -125.56 74.95
C ARG A 370 50.15 -126.30 76.26
N ARG A 371 49.62 -125.61 77.27
CA ARG A 371 49.27 -126.20 78.57
C ARG A 371 48.04 -127.11 78.50
N GLU A 372 47.08 -126.85 77.61
CA GLU A 372 45.94 -127.75 77.40
C GLU A 372 46.34 -129.11 76.82
N VAL A 373 47.31 -129.13 75.89
CA VAL A 373 47.86 -130.39 75.36
C VAL A 373 48.56 -131.21 76.46
N GLU A 374 49.32 -130.57 77.34
CA GLU A 374 49.94 -131.23 78.50
C GLU A 374 48.90 -131.79 79.48
N ARG A 375 47.81 -131.05 79.73
CA ARG A 375 46.70 -131.52 80.58
C ARG A 375 46.04 -132.77 79.99
N ALA A 376 45.70 -132.77 78.71
CA ALA A 376 45.09 -133.92 78.04
C ALA A 376 46.03 -135.15 77.99
N ALA A 377 47.35 -134.95 78.00
CA ALA A 377 48.32 -136.05 78.12
C ALA A 377 48.34 -136.65 79.55
N ARG A 378 48.25 -135.80 80.58
CA ARG A 378 48.21 -136.24 81.99
C ARG A 378 46.89 -136.94 82.35
N GLU A 379 45.75 -136.45 81.88
CA GLU A 379 44.44 -137.08 82.08
C GLU A 379 44.37 -138.48 81.45
N ARG A 380 44.96 -138.67 80.25
CA ARG A 380 45.09 -140.00 79.63
C ARG A 380 45.94 -140.96 80.46
N ARG A 381 47.00 -140.47 81.12
CA ARG A 381 47.89 -141.29 81.97
C ARG A 381 47.21 -141.69 83.29
N VAL A 382 46.37 -140.82 83.85
CA VAL A 382 45.54 -141.14 85.03
C VAL A 382 44.46 -142.16 84.69
N ALA A 383 43.80 -142.04 83.55
CA ALA A 383 42.81 -143.03 83.08
C ALA A 383 43.44 -144.41 82.83
N GLN A 384 44.68 -144.47 82.34
CA GLN A 384 45.40 -145.72 82.13
C GLN A 384 45.79 -146.40 83.45
N LEU A 385 46.20 -145.64 84.47
CA LEU A 385 46.50 -146.16 85.82
C LEU A 385 45.24 -146.61 86.57
N ALA A 386 44.10 -145.92 86.41
CA ALA A 386 42.81 -146.35 86.95
C ALA A 386 42.33 -147.68 86.35
N GLY A 387 42.61 -147.93 85.07
CA GLY A 387 42.31 -149.21 84.42
C GLY A 387 43.14 -150.40 84.95
N TYR A 388 44.38 -150.17 85.38
CA TYR A 388 45.21 -151.23 86.00
C TYR A 388 44.81 -151.53 87.46
N ALA A 389 44.28 -150.56 88.20
CA ALA A 389 43.80 -150.77 89.57
C ALA A 389 42.55 -151.67 89.62
N ALA A 390 41.61 -151.50 88.70
CA ALA A 390 40.38 -152.30 88.62
C ALA A 390 40.62 -153.78 88.26
N ALA A 391 41.77 -154.13 87.66
CA ALA A 391 42.13 -155.51 87.32
C ALA A 391 42.87 -156.25 88.45
N ALA A 392 43.26 -155.56 89.53
CA ALA A 392 44.04 -156.12 90.65
C ALA A 392 43.22 -156.34 91.95
N GLY A 393 41.91 -156.05 91.96
CA GLY A 393 41.05 -156.33 93.10
C GLY A 393 41.24 -155.40 94.31
N LEU A 394 41.49 -154.10 94.07
CA LEU A 394 41.35 -153.01 95.05
C LEU A 394 40.30 -152.01 94.61
#